data_AF-A0A7V0JF51-F1
#
_entry.id   AF-A0A7V0JF51-F1
#
_cell.length_a   1.000
_cell.length_b   1.000
_cell.length_c   1.000
_cell.angle_alpha   90.00
_cell.angle_beta   90.00
_cell.angle_gamma   90.00
#
_symmetry.space_group_name_H-M   'P 1'
#
loop_
_entity.id
_entity.type
_entity.pdbx_description
1 polymer ?
#
loop_
_entity_poly.entity_id
_entity_poly.type
_entity_poly.pdbx_seq_one_letter_code
_entity_poly.pdbx_strand_id
1 'polypeptide(L)'
;MNNEEKLTGKLIVQGKIKNVSPVIVGSGMEDIEGDILVVRDWKDNFYIPATSFAGVLRHKLQVICNENPEQFEYFWGAVNQSAMILKDLVAD
;
A
#
# COMPACT_ATOMS: atom_id res chain seq x y z
N MET A 1 18.18 -24.59 5.66
CA MET A 1 18.16 -24.27 4.21
C MET A 1 18.93 -22.97 4.05
N ASN A 2 20.16 -23.05 3.52
CA ASN A 2 20.96 -21.87 3.19
C ASN A 2 20.61 -21.45 1.76
N ASN A 3 19.64 -20.56 1.60
CA ASN A 3 19.56 -19.73 0.41
C ASN A 3 19.99 -18.33 0.84
N GLU A 4 21.21 -17.94 0.48
CA GLU A 4 21.62 -16.54 0.55
C GLU A 4 20.92 -15.79 -0.58
N GLU A 5 19.64 -15.48 -0.38
CA GLU A 5 18.91 -14.57 -1.27
C GLU A 5 19.60 -13.21 -1.22
N LYS A 6 20.31 -12.88 -2.29
CA LYS A 6 21.07 -11.65 -2.41
C LYS A 6 20.28 -10.64 -3.22
N LEU A 7 20.10 -9.43 -2.67
CA LEU A 7 19.54 -8.30 -3.41
C LEU A 7 20.45 -7.98 -4.61
N THR A 8 19.98 -8.23 -5.82
CA THR A 8 20.74 -7.99 -7.07
C THR A 8 20.46 -6.63 -7.69
N GLY A 9 19.34 -6.00 -7.33
CA GLY A 9 18.94 -4.70 -7.85
C GLY A 9 17.62 -4.23 -7.27
N LYS A 10 17.24 -2.99 -7.61
CA LYS A 10 15.96 -2.38 -7.21
C LYS A 10 15.33 -1.67 -8.41
N LEU A 11 14.07 -1.97 -8.68
CA LEU A 11 13.24 -1.17 -9.58
C LEU A 11 12.55 -0.08 -8.77
N ILE A 12 12.66 1.17 -9.22
CA ILE A 12 11.98 2.32 -8.59
C ILE A 12 10.88 2.79 -9.53
N VAL A 13 9.63 2.69 -9.06
CA VAL A 13 8.45 3.21 -9.78
C VAL A 13 7.96 4.45 -9.03
N GLN A 14 7.90 5.57 -9.74
CA GLN A 14 7.42 6.84 -9.20
C GLN A 14 6.41 7.46 -10.16
N GLY A 15 5.42 8.14 -9.61
CA GLY A 15 4.39 8.82 -10.38
C GLY A 15 3.53 9.70 -9.49
N LYS A 16 2.76 10.59 -10.12
CA LYS A 16 1.74 11.39 -9.44
C LYS A 16 0.37 10.78 -9.70
N ILE A 17 -0.44 10.66 -8.65
CA ILE A 17 -1.83 10.21 -8.78
C ILE A 17 -2.72 11.44 -8.72
N LYS A 18 -3.65 11.55 -9.67
CA LYS A 18 -4.65 12.61 -9.69
C LYS A 18 -5.94 12.09 -9.07
N ASN A 19 -6.43 12.81 -8.06
CA ASN A 19 -7.76 12.54 -7.52
C ASN A 19 -8.83 13.07 -8.50
N VAL A 20 -9.67 12.19 -9.03
CA VAL A 20 -10.70 12.52 -10.04
C VAL A 20 -12.11 12.61 -9.46
N SER A 21 -12.30 12.14 -8.23
CA SER A 21 -13.55 12.19 -7.46
C SER A 21 -13.21 12.33 -5.97
N PRO A 22 -14.15 12.71 -5.09
CA PRO A 22 -13.89 12.68 -3.65
C PRO A 22 -13.36 11.31 -3.19
N VAL A 23 -12.33 11.31 -2.34
CA VAL A 23 -11.72 10.10 -1.76
C VAL A 23 -11.79 10.19 -0.25
N ILE A 24 -12.12 9.07 0.41
CA ILE A 24 -12.19 8.96 1.86
C ILE A 24 -11.32 7.76 2.26
N VAL A 25 -10.41 7.99 3.20
CA VAL A 25 -9.65 6.91 3.86
C VAL A 25 -9.81 7.11 5.36
N GLY A 26 -10.40 6.11 6.02
CA GLY A 26 -10.65 6.15 7.46
C GLY A 26 -9.35 6.16 8.27
N SER A 27 -9.34 6.89 9.39
CA SER A 27 -8.19 6.94 10.30
C SER A 27 -8.00 5.64 11.11
N GLY A 28 -9.04 4.81 11.22
CA GLY A 28 -9.05 3.64 12.11
C GLY A 28 -9.06 4.00 13.60
N MET A 29 -9.20 5.28 13.93
CA MET A 29 -9.34 5.76 15.30
C MET A 29 -10.81 5.81 15.69
N GLU A 30 -11.11 5.40 16.91
CA GLU A 30 -12.40 5.64 17.54
C GLU A 30 -12.42 7.09 18.01
N ASP A 31 -13.35 7.89 17.46
CA ASP A 31 -13.69 9.19 18.04
C ASP A 31 -15.07 9.14 18.67
N ILE A 32 -15.27 10.06 19.62
CA ILE A 32 -16.54 10.27 20.32
C ILE A 32 -17.40 11.30 19.56
N GLU A 33 -16.81 12.09 18.65
CA GLU A 33 -17.48 13.16 17.91
C GLU A 33 -17.18 13.11 16.40
N GLY A 34 -17.97 12.32 15.66
CA GLY A 34 -18.00 12.34 14.19
C GLY A 34 -18.29 10.97 13.56
N ASP A 35 -19.08 10.95 12.47
CA ASP A 35 -19.46 9.70 11.80
C ASP A 35 -18.27 9.01 11.08
N ILE A 36 -17.38 9.80 10.45
CA ILE A 36 -16.21 9.30 9.72
C ILE A 36 -15.01 10.21 9.96
N LEU A 37 -13.98 9.69 10.63
CA LEU A 37 -12.66 10.32 10.70
C LEU A 37 -11.81 9.98 9.49
N VAL A 38 -11.28 11.00 8.82
CA VAL A 38 -10.34 10.85 7.71
C VAL A 38 -8.90 10.81 8.23
N VAL A 39 -8.06 9.96 7.65
CA VAL A 39 -6.64 9.84 7.99
C VAL A 39 -5.86 11.13 7.66
N ARG A 40 -4.99 11.55 8.58
CA ARG A 40 -4.17 12.76 8.46
C ARG A 40 -2.76 12.52 8.97
N ASP A 41 -1.79 13.20 8.38
CA ASP A 41 -0.41 13.18 8.84
C ASP A 41 -0.21 14.07 10.07
N TRP A 42 1.02 14.14 10.58
CA TRP A 42 1.37 14.96 11.75
C TRP A 42 1.23 16.48 11.52
N LYS A 43 1.04 16.91 10.28
CA LYS A 43 0.77 18.30 9.88
C LYS A 43 -0.71 18.55 9.56
N ASP A 44 -1.59 17.60 9.89
CA ASP A 44 -3.03 17.66 9.63
C ASP A 44 -3.42 17.58 8.14
N ASN A 45 -2.51 17.09 7.27
CA ASN A 45 -2.81 16.91 5.84
C ASN A 45 -3.38 15.52 5.56
N PHE A 46 -4.34 15.46 4.63
CA PHE A 46 -4.77 14.19 4.06
C PHE A 46 -3.62 13.50 3.32
N TYR A 47 -3.49 12.20 3.52
CA TYR A 47 -2.60 11.34 2.76
C TYR A 47 -3.27 9.99 2.51
N ILE A 48 -2.75 9.22 1.55
CA ILE A 48 -3.18 7.83 1.38
C ILE A 48 -2.10 6.94 2.02
N PRO A 49 -2.43 6.18 3.09
CA PRO A 49 -1.50 5.25 3.70
C PRO A 49 -1.01 4.21 2.69
N ALA A 50 0.28 3.91 2.74
CA ALA A 50 0.92 2.89 1.92
C ALA A 50 0.22 1.53 2.07
N THR A 51 -0.26 1.23 3.28
CA THR A 51 -1.00 0.00 3.61
C THR A 51 -2.37 -0.05 2.93
N SER A 52 -3.14 1.05 2.97
CA SER A 52 -4.42 1.16 2.27
C SER A 52 -4.23 1.04 0.75
N PHE A 53 -3.22 1.73 0.21
CA PHE A 53 -2.88 1.65 -1.21
C PHE A 53 -2.44 0.24 -1.62
N ALA A 54 -1.57 -0.40 -0.83
CA ALA A 54 -1.12 -1.78 -1.04
C ALA A 54 -2.29 -2.76 -1.03
N GLY A 55 -3.24 -2.61 -0.11
CA GLY A 55 -4.41 -3.48 -0.01
C GLY A 55 -5.28 -3.44 -1.26
N VAL A 56 -5.61 -2.22 -1.73
CA VAL A 56 -6.37 -2.04 -2.98
C VAL A 56 -5.60 -2.60 -4.18
N LEU A 57 -4.30 -2.30 -4.28
CA LEU A 57 -3.47 -2.75 -5.38
C LEU A 57 -3.34 -4.28 -5.40
N ARG A 58 -3.09 -4.93 -4.26
CA ARG A 58 -3.04 -6.38 -4.11
C ARG A 58 -4.36 -7.00 -4.56
N HIS A 59 -5.49 -6.50 -4.06
CA HIS A 59 -6.80 -7.03 -4.42
C HIS A 59 -7.07 -6.92 -5.94
N LYS A 60 -6.71 -5.78 -6.56
CA LYS A 60 -6.87 -5.59 -8.00
C LYS A 60 -5.94 -6.49 -8.82
N LEU A 61 -4.67 -6.62 -8.43
CA LEU A 61 -3.72 -7.47 -9.13
C LEU A 61 -4.00 -8.97 -8.94
N GLN A 62 -4.63 -9.38 -7.85
CA GLN A 62 -5.05 -10.78 -7.68
C GLN A 62 -6.01 -11.21 -8.80
N VAL A 63 -6.91 -10.33 -9.24
CA VAL A 63 -7.83 -10.63 -10.34
C VAL A 63 -7.09 -10.75 -11.70
N ILE A 64 -5.98 -10.04 -11.86
CA ILE A 64 -5.27 -9.90 -13.13
C ILE A 64 -4.10 -10.89 -13.27
N CYS A 65 -3.41 -11.22 -12.17
CA CYS A 65 -2.09 -11.83 -12.18
C CYS A 65 -1.99 -13.14 -11.37
N ASN A 66 -3.11 -13.74 -10.92
CA ASN A 66 -3.11 -14.94 -10.07
C ASN A 66 -2.79 -16.26 -10.81
N GLU A 67 -1.97 -16.19 -11.86
CA GLU A 67 -1.50 -17.38 -12.58
C GLU A 67 -0.45 -18.17 -11.76
N ASN A 68 0.24 -17.50 -10.82
CA ASN A 68 1.19 -18.12 -9.90
C ASN A 68 1.00 -17.61 -8.45
N PRO A 69 0.24 -18.33 -7.61
CA PRO A 69 -0.04 -17.93 -6.24
C PRO A 69 1.20 -17.78 -5.35
N GLU A 70 2.22 -18.63 -5.53
CA GLU A 70 3.44 -18.58 -4.72
C GLU A 70 4.21 -17.28 -4.98
N GLN A 71 4.39 -16.92 -6.25
CA GLN A 71 5.05 -15.68 -6.63
C GLN A 71 4.24 -14.44 -6.19
N PHE A 72 2.91 -14.52 -6.24
CA PHE A 72 2.03 -13.46 -5.76
C PHE A 72 2.20 -13.25 -4.25
N GLU A 73 2.17 -14.32 -3.45
CA GLU A 73 2.35 -14.23 -2.00
C GLU A 73 3.77 -13.80 -1.60
N TYR A 74 4.81 -14.20 -2.35
CA TYR A 74 6.17 -13.69 -2.18
C TYR A 74 6.25 -12.18 -2.42
N PHE A 75 5.67 -11.70 -3.53
CA PHE A 75 5.69 -10.29 -3.88
C PHE A 75 5.05 -9.42 -2.78
N TRP A 76 3.93 -9.85 -2.22
CA TRP A 76 3.18 -9.12 -1.19
C TRP A 76 3.63 -9.40 0.25
N GLY A 77 4.48 -10.40 0.49
CA GLY A 77 5.05 -10.70 1.81
C GLY A 77 4.09 -11.38 2.78
N ALA A 78 3.54 -12.54 2.41
CA ALA A 78 2.58 -13.27 3.23
C ALA A 78 3.20 -14.10 4.37
N VAL A 79 4.37 -14.68 4.12
CA VAL A 79 5.11 -15.53 5.09
C VAL A 79 6.47 -14.92 5.42
N ASN A 80 7.07 -14.22 4.45
CA ASN A 80 8.37 -13.54 4.56
C ASN A 80 8.20 -12.04 4.28
N GLN A 81 9.30 -11.30 4.37
CA GLN A 81 9.33 -9.89 3.98
C GLN A 81 8.91 -9.71 2.52
N SER A 82 8.06 -8.71 2.24
CA SER A 82 7.61 -8.38 0.89
C SER A 82 8.79 -7.94 0.01
N ALA A 83 8.73 -8.33 -1.27
CA ALA A 83 9.64 -7.82 -2.31
C ALA A 83 9.34 -6.35 -2.70
N MET A 84 8.22 -5.78 -2.25
CA MET A 84 7.79 -4.43 -2.55
C MET A 84 7.81 -3.54 -1.32
N ILE A 85 8.37 -2.34 -1.47
CA ILE A 85 8.35 -1.30 -0.45
C ILE A 85 7.56 -0.12 -1.01
N LEU A 86 6.48 0.25 -0.32
CA LEU A 86 5.64 1.39 -0.64
C LEU A 86 5.86 2.53 0.37
N LYS A 87 5.70 3.76 -0.12
CA LYS A 87 5.66 4.96 0.73
C LYS A 87 4.25 5.52 0.75
N ASP A 88 3.91 6.21 1.82
CA ASP A 88 2.65 6.96 1.92
C ASP A 88 2.56 7.98 0.77
N LEU A 89 1.37 8.09 0.19
CA LEU A 89 1.13 9.03 -0.89
C LEU A 89 0.67 10.35 -0.28
N VAL A 90 1.57 11.32 -0.33
CA VAL A 90 1.35 12.68 0.17
C VAL A 90 1.03 13.61 -0.99
N ALA A 91 0.24 14.66 -0.71
CA ALA A 91 0.09 15.76 -1.65
C ALA A 91 1.42 16.51 -1.80
N ASP A 92 1.69 16.98 -3.02
CA ASP A 92 2.82 17.88 -3.30
C ASP A 92 2.59 19.28 -2.68
#